data_AF-A0A0F9UGP1-F1
#
_entry.id   AF-A0A0F9UGP1-F1
#
_cell.length_a   1.000
_cell.length_b   1.000
_cell.length_c   1.000
_cell.angle_alpha   90.00
_cell.angle_beta   90.00
_cell.angle_gamma   90.00
#
_symmetry.space_group_name_H-M   'P 1'
#
loop_
_entity.id
_entity.type
_entity.pdbx_description
1 polymer ?
#
loop_
_entity_poly.entity_id
_entity_poly.type
_entity_poly.pdbx_seq_one_letter_code
_entity_poly.pdbx_strand_id
1 'polypeptide(L)'
;MGRVQSLATQTEVRLRKWPAGRVSQLKLFLGHLEQAVGISLAAQVQQSPKRTFSEFVPKIVSQDITTAVSFKEIRVSFETPKGIKNLLFYEYQLSATEGFFNFDQFQSPETTYIWPGLDEGTQYFLRIRIVTKNGEVGPWSDAEDVSTPFSQSYGLYDGSESTTRVSAKNNNPWTPIFDRDYTAIGGKAYYAIDFEVKVARDWSFSTAKENQGNVEWTDCEFRWMENVGATGETSDYVQKGRQFFATAYATNSNFGISGFYAFSVGVEEFYSPLVSPGAWECPRRGTFVQKFSTMQGGDYGLRLEGRVMSSPNRANAFYPIDFRTKFQYESDAIVKVKNFNIFESLVT
;
A
#
# COMPACT_ATOMS: atom_id res chain seq x y z
N MET A 1 9.30 -67.58 31.86
CA MET A 1 8.21 -67.24 30.93
C MET A 1 7.80 -65.79 31.17
N GLY A 2 8.35 -64.84 30.41
CA GLY A 2 8.03 -63.42 30.54
C GLY A 2 6.91 -63.02 29.58
N ARG A 3 5.81 -62.47 30.11
CA ARG A 3 4.69 -61.93 29.32
C ARG A 3 5.13 -60.64 28.61
N VAL A 4 5.06 -60.63 27.28
CA VAL A 4 5.16 -59.41 26.47
C VAL A 4 3.85 -58.65 26.61
N GLN A 5 3.91 -57.43 27.15
CA GLN A 5 2.80 -56.49 27.20
C GLN A 5 2.61 -55.90 25.79
N SER A 6 1.50 -56.21 25.12
CA SER A 6 1.15 -55.56 23.85
C SER A 6 0.75 -54.11 24.10
N LEU A 7 1.38 -53.19 23.37
CA LEU A 7 1.00 -51.77 23.35
C LEU A 7 -0.45 -51.62 22.85
N ALA A 8 -1.22 -50.82 23.57
CA ALA A 8 -2.59 -50.47 23.22
C ALA A 8 -2.64 -49.79 21.84
N THR A 9 -3.56 -50.26 21.00
CA THR A 9 -3.86 -49.71 19.68
C THR A 9 -4.34 -48.25 19.82
N GLN A 10 -3.59 -47.31 19.24
CA GLN A 10 -3.98 -45.90 19.20
C GLN A 10 -5.37 -45.76 18.56
N THR A 11 -6.26 -45.06 19.27
CA THR A 11 -7.63 -44.80 18.81
C THR A 11 -7.59 -43.80 17.67
N GLU A 12 -7.86 -44.25 16.45
CA GLU A 12 -7.95 -43.41 15.26
C GLU A 12 -9.15 -42.44 15.40
N VAL A 13 -8.88 -41.15 15.65
CA VAL A 13 -9.91 -40.11 15.75
C VAL A 13 -10.48 -39.85 14.36
N ARG A 14 -11.58 -40.51 14.01
CA ARG A 14 -12.27 -40.30 12.73
C ARG A 14 -13.12 -39.03 12.80
N LEU A 15 -12.63 -37.95 12.19
CA LEU A 15 -13.35 -36.68 12.00
C LEU A 15 -14.47 -36.83 10.95
N ARG A 16 -15.55 -37.54 11.25
CA ARG A 16 -16.75 -37.58 10.37
C ARG A 16 -17.68 -36.41 10.71
N LYS A 17 -18.09 -35.65 9.67
CA LYS A 17 -19.08 -34.54 9.65
C LYS A 17 -18.58 -33.10 9.88
N TRP A 18 -17.37 -32.75 9.45
CA TRP A 18 -17.00 -31.32 9.36
C TRP A 18 -17.49 -30.71 8.04
N PRO A 19 -18.11 -29.51 8.04
CA PRO A 19 -18.43 -28.78 6.82
C PRO A 19 -17.16 -28.54 6.00
N ALA A 20 -17.23 -28.71 4.67
CA ALA A 20 -16.05 -28.67 3.79
C ALA A 20 -15.16 -27.42 3.98
N GLY A 21 -15.77 -26.25 4.25
CA GLY A 21 -15.03 -25.01 4.51
C GLY A 21 -14.16 -25.04 5.78
N ARG A 22 -14.59 -25.73 6.84
CA ARG A 22 -13.81 -25.83 8.09
C ARG A 22 -12.64 -26.81 7.97
N VAL A 23 -12.76 -27.84 7.14
CA VAL A 23 -11.64 -28.75 6.84
C VAL A 23 -10.55 -28.03 6.08
N SER A 24 -10.91 -27.18 5.11
CA SER A 24 -9.95 -26.37 4.37
C SER A 24 -9.26 -25.33 5.26
N GLN A 25 -10.01 -24.65 6.13
CA GLN A 25 -9.43 -23.71 7.11
C GLN A 25 -8.50 -24.40 8.10
N LEU A 26 -8.88 -25.59 8.60
CA LEU A 26 -8.03 -26.36 9.50
C LEU A 26 -6.75 -26.84 8.80
N LYS A 27 -6.83 -27.29 7.54
CA LYS A 27 -5.65 -27.66 6.75
C LYS A 27 -4.73 -26.46 6.50
N LEU A 28 -5.28 -25.29 6.20
CA LEU A 28 -4.52 -24.05 6.06
C LEU A 28 -3.85 -23.65 7.37
N PHE A 29 -4.59 -23.72 8.48
CA PHE A 29 -4.05 -23.44 9.81
C PHE A 29 -2.95 -24.43 10.19
N LEU A 30 -3.14 -25.74 9.97
CA LEU A 30 -2.09 -26.73 10.18
C LEU A 30 -0.89 -26.50 9.27
N GLY A 31 -1.08 -26.11 8.00
CA GLY A 31 0.03 -25.78 7.10
C GLY A 31 0.82 -24.56 7.57
N HIS A 32 0.15 -23.50 8.02
CA HIS A 32 0.81 -22.34 8.62
C HIS A 32 1.48 -22.67 9.95
N LEU A 33 0.89 -23.57 10.74
CA LEU A 33 1.43 -23.98 12.03
C LEU A 33 2.62 -24.93 11.84
N GLU A 34 2.60 -25.83 10.86
CA GLU A 34 3.77 -26.62 10.43
C GLU A 34 4.89 -25.72 9.89
N GLN A 35 4.56 -24.68 9.13
CA GLN A 35 5.55 -23.72 8.64
C GLN A 35 6.12 -22.88 9.79
N ALA A 36 5.27 -22.38 10.69
CA ALA A 36 5.69 -21.59 11.86
C ALA A 36 6.47 -22.43 12.87
N VAL A 37 6.05 -23.67 13.11
CA VAL A 37 6.77 -24.65 13.94
C VAL A 37 8.03 -25.10 13.22
N GLY A 38 8.05 -25.25 11.90
CA GLY A 38 9.26 -25.57 11.13
C GLY A 38 10.29 -24.46 11.19
N ILE A 39 9.88 -23.19 11.10
CA ILE A 39 10.73 -22.01 11.27
C ILE A 39 11.18 -21.87 12.73
N SER A 40 10.27 -22.08 13.68
CA SER A 40 10.53 -22.02 15.13
C SER A 40 11.44 -23.15 15.62
N LEU A 41 11.22 -24.39 15.20
CA LEU A 41 12.11 -25.52 15.47
C LEU A 41 13.42 -25.37 14.70
N ALA A 42 13.45 -24.85 13.47
CA ALA A 42 14.73 -24.55 12.81
C ALA A 42 15.52 -23.50 13.62
N ALA A 43 14.83 -22.51 14.21
CA ALA A 43 15.43 -21.51 15.09
C ALA A 43 15.77 -22.06 16.50
N GLN A 44 14.99 -22.99 17.07
CA GLN A 44 15.19 -23.54 18.43
C GLN A 44 16.06 -24.80 18.47
N VAL A 45 16.00 -25.67 17.47
CA VAL A 45 16.86 -26.87 17.31
C VAL A 45 18.29 -26.48 16.89
N GLN A 46 18.52 -25.23 16.49
CA GLN A 46 19.85 -24.65 16.31
C GLN A 46 20.34 -23.76 17.46
N GLN A 47 19.81 -23.94 18.68
CA GLN A 47 20.64 -23.72 19.88
C GLN A 47 21.65 -24.86 20.08
N SER A 48 22.30 -25.30 19.01
CA SER A 48 23.38 -26.28 19.03
C SER A 48 24.72 -25.54 18.99
N PRO A 49 25.81 -26.24 19.27
CA PRO A 49 26.62 -26.31 20.50
C PRO A 49 27.45 -25.03 20.72
N LYS A 50 28.38 -25.01 21.69
CA LYS A 50 29.44 -23.99 21.77
C LYS A 50 30.00 -23.70 20.37
N ARG A 51 29.62 -22.56 19.78
CA ARG A 51 30.16 -22.12 18.49
C ARG A 51 31.66 -21.91 18.66
N THR A 52 32.45 -22.52 17.79
CA THR A 52 33.91 -22.37 17.80
C THR A 52 34.30 -21.36 16.74
N PHE A 53 35.04 -20.33 17.14
CA PHE A 53 35.63 -19.40 16.18
C PHE A 53 36.64 -20.14 15.30
N SER A 54 36.60 -19.88 14.00
CA SER A 54 37.49 -20.49 13.02
C SER A 54 37.98 -19.41 12.05
N GLU A 55 39.29 -19.23 11.97
CA GLU A 55 39.94 -18.32 11.02
C GLU A 55 39.88 -18.84 9.57
N PHE A 56 39.56 -20.12 9.39
CA PHE A 56 39.42 -20.75 8.07
C PHE A 56 38.06 -20.47 7.42
N VAL A 57 37.09 -19.96 8.20
CA VAL A 57 35.85 -19.43 7.65
C VAL A 57 36.14 -18.02 7.14
N PRO A 58 35.94 -17.73 5.84
CA PRO A 58 36.35 -16.46 5.26
C PRO A 58 35.61 -15.28 5.90
N LYS A 59 36.28 -14.13 6.01
CA LYS A 59 35.67 -12.87 6.40
C LYS A 59 34.84 -12.33 5.22
N ILE A 60 33.63 -11.85 5.48
CA ILE A 60 32.90 -11.02 4.51
C ILE A 60 33.59 -9.65 4.49
N VAL A 61 34.09 -9.24 3.33
CA VAL A 61 34.80 -7.97 3.20
C VAL A 61 33.79 -6.85 3.03
N SER A 62 33.99 -5.74 3.74
CA SER A 62 33.13 -4.56 3.70
C SER A 62 32.82 -4.04 2.29
N GLN A 63 33.80 -4.04 1.40
CA GLN A 63 33.63 -3.62 0.01
C GLN A 63 32.61 -4.45 -0.78
N ASP A 64 32.30 -5.67 -0.31
CA ASP A 64 31.32 -6.56 -0.93
C ASP A 64 29.90 -6.33 -0.36
N ILE A 65 29.77 -5.52 0.69
CA ILE A 65 28.51 -5.17 1.33
C ILE A 65 27.94 -3.92 0.66
N THR A 66 26.78 -4.07 0.05
CA THR A 66 25.99 -2.96 -0.48
C THR A 66 24.81 -2.71 0.44
N THR A 67 24.63 -1.45 0.84
CA THR A 67 23.49 -1.00 1.64
C THR A 67 22.60 -0.09 0.81
N ALA A 68 21.29 -0.31 0.90
CA ALA A 68 20.28 0.53 0.30
C ALA A 68 19.32 0.98 1.41
N VAL A 69 19.26 2.28 1.64
CA VAL A 69 18.44 2.87 2.69
C VAL A 69 17.14 3.41 2.11
N SER A 70 16.03 3.14 2.79
CA SER A 70 14.71 3.69 2.51
C SER A 70 14.10 4.22 3.81
N PHE A 71 12.88 4.75 3.75
CA PHE A 71 12.19 5.26 4.94
C PHE A 71 11.95 4.13 5.95
N LYS A 72 12.57 4.25 7.13
CA LYS A 72 12.53 3.26 8.22
C LYS A 72 12.95 1.85 7.81
N GLU A 73 13.74 1.72 6.74
CA GLU A 73 14.16 0.44 6.20
C GLU A 73 15.62 0.51 5.76
N ILE A 74 16.41 -0.47 6.19
CA ILE A 74 17.76 -0.70 5.66
C ILE A 74 17.76 -2.07 5.00
N ARG A 75 18.11 -2.09 3.71
CA ARG A 75 18.39 -3.32 2.97
C ARG A 75 19.89 -3.48 2.85
N VAL A 76 20.38 -4.68 3.15
CA VAL A 76 21.76 -5.07 2.92
C VAL A 76 21.81 -6.22 1.92
N SER A 77 22.80 -6.19 1.04
CA SER A 77 23.08 -7.27 0.10
C SER A 77 24.58 -7.41 -0.09
N PHE A 78 25.08 -8.63 -0.23
CA PHE A 78 26.49 -8.88 -0.52
C PHE A 78 26.68 -10.10 -1.44
N GLU A 79 27.87 -10.23 -2.03
CA GLU A 79 28.22 -11.41 -2.82
C GLU A 79 28.66 -12.56 -1.92
N THR A 80 28.31 -13.79 -2.30
CA THR A 80 28.74 -14.98 -1.54
C THR A 80 30.26 -15.10 -1.55
N PRO A 81 30.95 -15.09 -0.39
CA PRO A 81 32.40 -15.19 -0.36
C PRO A 81 32.91 -16.50 -0.96
N LYS A 82 34.00 -16.40 -1.73
CA LYS A 82 34.61 -17.57 -2.38
C LYS A 82 35.25 -18.49 -1.34
N GLY A 83 35.20 -19.79 -1.59
CA GLY A 83 35.88 -20.79 -0.76
C GLY A 83 35.12 -21.24 0.49
N ILE A 84 33.88 -20.75 0.72
CA ILE A 84 33.03 -21.24 1.81
C ILE A 84 32.69 -22.70 1.56
N LYS A 85 33.03 -23.56 2.53
CA LYS A 85 32.57 -24.95 2.59
C LYS A 85 31.51 -25.07 3.68
N ASN A 86 30.47 -25.87 3.42
CA ASN A 86 29.43 -26.18 4.40
C ASN A 86 28.72 -24.95 5.00
N LEU A 87 28.36 -23.96 4.18
CA LEU A 87 27.53 -22.83 4.63
C LEU A 87 26.25 -23.35 5.30
N LEU A 88 25.94 -22.84 6.49
CA LEU A 88 24.66 -23.07 7.15
C LEU A 88 23.76 -21.84 6.99
N PHE A 89 24.22 -20.68 7.45
CA PHE A 89 23.56 -19.39 7.27
C PHE A 89 24.56 -18.25 7.48
N TYR A 90 24.13 -17.05 7.10
CA TYR A 90 24.74 -15.79 7.51
C TYR A 90 24.03 -15.27 8.74
N GLU A 91 24.81 -14.67 9.63
CA GLU A 91 24.30 -14.00 10.82
C GLU A 91 24.51 -12.49 10.66
N TYR A 92 23.41 -11.77 10.81
CA TYR A 92 23.31 -10.32 10.65
C TYR A 92 23.12 -9.68 12.02
N GLN A 93 23.82 -8.59 12.28
CA GLN A 93 23.60 -7.76 13.45
C GLN A 93 23.41 -6.31 13.05
N LEU A 94 22.44 -5.64 13.68
CA LEU A 94 22.20 -4.20 13.56
C LEU A 94 22.17 -3.59 14.96
N SER A 95 22.88 -2.49 15.18
CA SER A 95 22.86 -1.75 16.44
C SER A 95 22.78 -0.25 16.18
N ALA A 96 22.12 0.48 17.06
CA ALA A 96 22.18 1.95 17.08
C ALA A 96 23.50 2.49 17.70
N THR A 97 24.40 1.59 18.13
CA THR A 97 25.68 1.94 18.75
C THR A 97 26.80 1.12 18.13
N GLU A 98 27.94 1.75 17.84
CA GLU A 98 29.10 1.10 17.21
C GLU A 98 29.63 -0.12 17.99
N GLY A 99 29.46 -0.12 19.32
CA GLY A 99 29.91 -1.20 20.19
C GLY A 99 29.05 -2.48 20.17
N PHE A 100 27.90 -2.49 19.49
CA PHE A 100 26.95 -3.62 19.48
C PHE A 100 26.60 -4.11 20.91
N PHE A 101 26.23 -3.19 21.81
CA PHE A 101 25.80 -3.55 23.17
C PHE A 101 24.32 -3.94 23.24
N ASN A 102 23.50 -3.32 22.39
CA ASN A 102 22.10 -3.65 22.15
C ASN A 102 21.90 -3.76 20.64
N PHE A 103 21.71 -4.98 20.15
CA PHE A 103 21.60 -5.25 18.72
C PHE A 103 20.46 -6.21 18.42
N ASP A 104 19.87 -6.02 17.25
CA ASP A 104 18.99 -6.99 16.64
C ASP A 104 19.83 -7.99 15.86
N GLN A 105 19.54 -9.28 16.05
CA GLN A 105 20.27 -10.36 15.39
C GLN A 105 19.31 -11.20 14.54
N PHE A 106 19.73 -11.48 13.32
CA PHE A 106 18.98 -12.32 12.39
C PHE A 106 19.88 -13.36 11.73
N GLN A 107 19.30 -14.48 11.32
CA GLN A 107 20.00 -15.56 10.63
C GLN A 107 19.27 -15.89 9.34
N SER A 108 19.98 -15.90 8.22
CA SER A 108 19.41 -16.19 6.89
C SER A 108 20.42 -16.94 6.02
N PRO A 109 20.00 -17.92 5.22
CA PRO A 109 20.84 -18.48 4.17
C PRO A 109 21.01 -17.52 2.98
N GLU A 110 20.14 -16.52 2.84
CA GLU A 110 20.19 -15.51 1.78
C GLU A 110 21.31 -14.50 2.04
N THR A 111 21.91 -13.95 0.98
CA THR A 111 22.88 -12.85 1.07
C THR A 111 22.23 -11.47 1.11
N THR A 112 20.91 -11.42 1.20
CA THR A 112 20.14 -10.18 1.30
C THR A 112 19.27 -10.23 2.55
N TYR A 113 19.20 -9.12 3.26
CA TYR A 113 18.30 -8.96 4.40
C TYR A 113 17.74 -7.53 4.45
N ILE A 114 16.56 -7.40 5.05
CA ILE A 114 15.83 -6.15 5.21
C ILE A 114 15.49 -5.98 6.68
N TRP A 115 15.91 -4.88 7.28
CA TRP A 115 15.44 -4.42 8.59
C TRP A 115 14.32 -3.38 8.40
N PRO A 116 13.05 -3.75 8.62
CA PRO A 116 11.94 -2.80 8.58
C PRO A 116 11.71 -2.14 9.95
N GLY A 117 11.02 -1.01 9.95
CA GLY A 117 10.49 -0.39 11.17
C GLY A 117 11.53 0.32 12.04
N LEU A 118 12.63 0.76 11.44
CA LEU A 118 13.69 1.50 12.12
C LEU A 118 13.26 2.93 12.50
N ASP A 119 13.96 3.52 13.46
CA ASP A 119 13.79 4.92 13.80
C ASP A 119 14.34 5.82 12.68
N GLU A 120 13.71 6.96 12.47
CA GLU A 120 14.13 7.93 11.46
C GLU A 120 15.32 8.76 11.94
N GLY A 121 16.14 9.25 11.00
CA GLY A 121 17.29 10.09 11.33
C GLY A 121 18.32 9.44 12.26
N THR A 122 18.33 8.12 12.33
CA THR A 122 19.13 7.36 13.29
C THR A 122 20.27 6.67 12.56
N GLN A 123 21.50 6.85 13.07
CA GLN A 123 22.65 6.11 12.60
C GLN A 123 22.64 4.70 13.18
N TYR A 124 22.78 3.71 12.31
CA TYR A 124 22.91 2.31 12.64
C TYR A 124 24.24 1.77 12.17
N PHE A 125 24.72 0.75 12.87
CA PHE A 125 25.92 0.00 12.58
C PHE A 125 25.51 -1.44 12.31
N LEU A 126 25.90 -1.98 11.16
CA LEU A 126 25.64 -3.37 10.81
C LEU A 126 26.92 -4.15 10.60
N ARG A 127 26.86 -5.44 10.90
CA ARG A 127 27.93 -6.39 10.60
C ARG A 127 27.36 -7.77 10.32
N ILE A 128 28.09 -8.53 9.51
CA ILE A 128 27.66 -9.84 9.02
C ILE A 128 28.78 -10.86 9.26
N ARG A 129 28.44 -12.10 9.59
CA ARG A 129 29.40 -13.20 9.62
C ARG A 129 28.80 -14.49 9.07
N ILE A 130 29.68 -15.41 8.72
CA ILE A 130 29.31 -16.75 8.23
C ILE A 130 29.24 -17.73 9.39
N VAL A 131 28.24 -18.60 9.34
CA VAL A 131 28.12 -19.77 10.20
C VAL A 131 28.04 -21.02 9.33
N THR A 132 28.84 -22.03 9.67
CA THR A 132 28.92 -23.29 8.93
C THR A 132 28.12 -24.40 9.60
N LYS A 133 27.81 -25.47 8.86
CA LYS A 133 27.09 -26.65 9.36
C LYS A 133 27.86 -27.40 10.44
N ASN A 134 29.18 -27.17 10.52
CA ASN A 134 30.05 -27.76 11.54
C ASN A 134 29.99 -27.00 12.87
N GLY A 135 29.23 -25.90 12.97
CA GLY A 135 29.17 -25.05 14.16
C GLY A 135 30.34 -24.06 14.28
N GLU A 136 31.18 -23.96 13.24
CA GLU A 136 32.24 -22.94 13.16
C GLU A 136 31.66 -21.60 12.74
N VAL A 137 32.16 -20.53 13.35
CA VAL A 137 31.84 -19.14 12.99
C VAL A 137 33.07 -18.42 12.49
N GLY A 138 32.90 -17.66 11.40
CA GLY A 138 33.92 -16.77 10.89
C GLY A 138 34.01 -15.46 11.68
N PRO A 139 35.03 -14.64 11.39
CA PRO A 139 35.10 -13.27 11.88
C PRO A 139 33.91 -12.46 11.38
N TRP A 140 33.52 -11.47 12.17
CA TRP A 140 32.60 -10.43 11.71
C TRP A 140 33.25 -9.64 10.56
N SER A 141 32.43 -9.17 9.62
CA SER A 141 32.81 -8.07 8.73
C SER A 141 33.23 -6.84 9.56
N ASP A 142 33.89 -5.88 8.91
CA ASP A 142 33.98 -4.57 9.54
C ASP A 142 32.55 -4.00 9.65
N ALA A 143 32.36 -3.07 10.60
CA ALA A 143 31.06 -2.46 10.81
C ALA A 143 30.80 -1.45 9.70
N GLU A 144 29.66 -1.59 9.02
CA GLU A 144 29.17 -0.59 8.07
C GLU A 144 28.23 0.35 8.83
N ASP A 145 28.47 1.66 8.72
CA ASP A 145 27.57 2.66 9.25
C ASP A 145 26.58 3.15 8.16
N VAL A 146 25.32 3.26 8.55
CA VAL A 146 24.21 3.64 7.67
C VAL A 146 23.23 4.47 8.46
N SER A 147 22.79 5.60 7.91
CA SER A 147 21.81 6.46 8.57
C SER A 147 20.47 6.33 7.88
N THR A 148 19.42 6.05 8.64
CA THR A 148 18.06 6.20 8.12
C THR A 148 17.80 7.70 7.87
N PRO A 149 17.11 8.04 6.77
CA PRO A 149 16.77 9.44 6.51
C PRO A 149 15.82 9.98 7.58
N PHE A 150 15.92 11.27 7.87
CA PHE A 150 14.89 11.99 8.62
C PHE A 150 13.65 12.15 7.74
N SER A 151 12.51 11.60 8.13
CA SER A 151 11.26 11.98 7.47
C SER A 151 10.65 13.17 8.18
N GLN A 152 10.81 14.37 7.62
CA GLN A 152 9.92 15.45 7.98
C GLN A 152 8.62 15.29 7.18
N SER A 153 7.57 14.77 7.83
CA SER A 153 6.23 14.77 7.25
C SER A 153 5.62 16.16 7.38
N TYR A 154 5.55 16.88 6.26
CA TYR A 154 4.86 18.16 6.23
C TYR A 154 3.41 17.96 5.78
N GLY A 155 2.51 17.87 6.76
CA GLY A 155 1.06 17.82 6.54
C GLY A 155 0.50 19.22 6.34
N LEU A 156 0.27 19.65 5.09
CA LEU A 156 -0.53 20.84 4.82
C LEU A 156 -2.01 20.48 4.96
N TYR A 157 -2.59 20.76 6.12
CA TYR A 157 -4.03 20.82 6.30
C TYR A 157 -4.48 22.28 6.19
N ASP A 158 -5.09 22.64 5.08
CA ASP A 158 -5.59 24.02 4.89
C ASP A 158 -7.07 24.18 5.28
N GLY A 159 -7.76 23.09 5.63
CA GLY A 159 -9.18 23.06 5.98
C GLY A 159 -10.11 23.55 4.87
N SER A 160 -9.61 23.64 3.64
CA SER A 160 -10.37 24.22 2.54
C SER A 160 -11.35 23.23 1.94
N GLU A 161 -12.59 23.70 1.80
CA GLU A 161 -13.60 23.00 1.06
C GLU A 161 -13.85 23.70 -0.28
N SER A 162 -13.87 22.95 -1.38
CA SER A 162 -14.33 23.43 -2.69
C SER A 162 -15.52 22.60 -3.15
N THR A 163 -16.42 23.19 -3.92
CA THR A 163 -17.53 22.46 -4.55
C THR A 163 -17.66 22.90 -5.98
N THR A 164 -17.47 21.96 -6.90
CA THR A 164 -17.44 22.21 -8.35
C THR A 164 -18.45 21.31 -9.05
N ARG A 165 -19.19 21.89 -9.99
CA ARG A 165 -20.04 21.13 -10.90
C ARG A 165 -19.20 20.71 -12.11
N VAL A 166 -19.02 19.41 -12.29
CA VAL A 166 -18.40 18.82 -13.48
C VAL A 166 -19.52 18.51 -14.46
N SER A 167 -19.53 19.22 -15.58
CA SER A 167 -20.63 19.09 -16.54
C SER A 167 -20.36 18.00 -17.57
N ALA A 168 -21.42 17.26 -17.93
CA ALA A 168 -21.42 16.36 -19.06
C ALA A 168 -21.66 17.09 -20.40
N LYS A 169 -21.96 18.40 -20.36
CA LYS A 169 -22.25 19.20 -21.56
C LYS A 169 -20.96 19.54 -22.31
N ASN A 170 -21.08 19.82 -23.61
CA ASN A 170 -19.99 20.29 -24.47
C ASN A 170 -18.79 19.33 -24.55
N ASN A 171 -19.04 18.04 -24.81
CA ASN A 171 -18.02 17.02 -25.02
C ASN A 171 -17.17 16.73 -23.76
N ASN A 172 -17.78 16.76 -22.57
CA ASN A 172 -17.16 16.34 -21.31
C ASN A 172 -15.79 16.98 -21.04
N PRO A 173 -15.70 18.33 -20.97
CA PRO A 173 -14.43 19.00 -20.77
C PRO A 173 -13.85 18.70 -19.39
N TRP A 174 -12.52 18.63 -19.31
CA TRP A 174 -11.81 18.64 -18.04
C TRP A 174 -12.10 19.96 -17.32
N THR A 175 -12.63 19.84 -16.11
CA THR A 175 -13.01 20.97 -15.26
C THR A 175 -12.09 20.99 -14.04
N PRO A 176 -11.40 22.11 -13.75
CA PRO A 176 -10.66 22.27 -12.49
C PRO A 176 -11.60 22.17 -11.28
N ILE A 177 -11.35 21.21 -10.41
CA ILE A 177 -12.11 20.97 -9.17
C ILE A 177 -11.41 21.61 -7.97
N PHE A 178 -10.08 21.57 -8.00
CA PHE A 178 -9.20 22.06 -6.95
C PHE A 178 -7.92 22.56 -7.58
N ASP A 179 -7.39 23.68 -7.09
CA ASP A 179 -6.15 24.28 -7.57
C ASP A 179 -5.45 24.99 -6.41
N ARG A 180 -4.19 24.66 -6.16
CA ARG A 180 -3.38 25.18 -5.05
C ARG A 180 -1.93 25.29 -5.42
N ASP A 181 -1.33 26.40 -5.05
CA ASP A 181 0.11 26.54 -4.98
C ASP A 181 0.62 26.03 -3.62
N TYR A 182 1.76 25.35 -3.63
CA TYR A 182 2.47 24.92 -2.42
C TYR A 182 3.98 24.88 -2.68
N THR A 183 4.78 25.09 -1.63
CA THR A 183 6.24 25.00 -1.70
C THR A 183 6.67 23.62 -1.22
N ALA A 184 7.14 22.77 -2.13
CA ALA A 184 7.68 21.47 -1.82
C ALA A 184 9.04 21.59 -1.13
N ILE A 185 9.28 20.76 -0.13
CA ILE A 185 10.60 20.63 0.50
C ILE A 185 11.55 19.73 -0.32
N GLY A 186 11.00 18.90 -1.21
CA GLY A 186 11.71 17.90 -2.00
C GLY A 186 11.67 16.49 -1.40
N GLY A 187 12.10 15.49 -2.15
CA GLY A 187 12.12 14.08 -1.73
C GLY A 187 10.94 13.27 -2.28
N LYS A 188 10.41 12.31 -1.52
CA LYS A 188 9.25 11.51 -1.92
C LYS A 188 7.97 12.19 -1.44
N ALA A 189 7.01 12.43 -2.34
CA ALA A 189 5.76 13.10 -2.02
C ALA A 189 4.55 12.18 -2.23
N TYR A 190 3.56 12.36 -1.37
CA TYR A 190 2.24 11.74 -1.46
C TYR A 190 1.19 12.82 -1.29
N TYR A 191 0.13 12.75 -2.07
CA TYR A 191 -1.02 13.63 -1.88
C TYR A 191 -2.23 12.81 -1.51
N ALA A 192 -3.02 13.34 -0.57
CA ALA A 192 -4.30 12.81 -0.21
C ALA A 192 -5.40 13.88 -0.32
N ILE A 193 -6.52 13.53 -0.94
CA ILE A 193 -7.72 14.37 -0.96
C ILE A 193 -8.90 13.60 -0.38
N ASP A 194 -9.59 14.23 0.56
CA ASP A 194 -10.94 13.85 0.94
C ASP A 194 -11.94 14.50 0.00
N PHE A 195 -12.73 13.68 -0.69
CA PHE A 195 -13.71 14.13 -1.66
C PHE A 195 -15.08 13.52 -1.40
N GLU A 196 -16.09 14.19 -1.97
CA GLU A 196 -17.48 13.75 -2.01
C GLU A 196 -18.04 13.95 -3.42
N VAL A 197 -18.43 12.88 -4.11
CA VAL A 197 -19.03 12.96 -5.46
C VAL A 197 -20.53 12.66 -5.37
N LYS A 198 -21.34 13.48 -6.05
CA LYS A 198 -22.79 13.31 -6.16
C LYS A 198 -23.24 13.58 -7.58
N VAL A 199 -24.35 12.97 -7.99
CA VAL A 199 -25.07 13.40 -9.17
C VAL A 199 -25.66 14.80 -8.94
N ALA A 200 -25.40 15.73 -9.86
CA ALA A 200 -26.09 17.01 -9.93
C ALA A 200 -27.45 16.78 -10.59
N ARG A 201 -28.46 16.54 -9.74
CA ARG A 201 -29.81 16.21 -10.19
C ARG A 201 -30.37 17.28 -11.13
N ASP A 202 -30.79 16.89 -12.32
CA ASP A 202 -31.45 17.76 -13.28
C ASP A 202 -32.88 17.25 -13.49
N TRP A 203 -33.77 17.60 -12.55
CA TRP A 203 -35.19 17.20 -12.58
C TRP A 203 -36.01 17.87 -13.68
N SER A 204 -35.38 18.41 -14.74
CA SER A 204 -36.08 19.05 -15.86
C SER A 204 -36.95 18.07 -16.66
N PHE A 205 -36.89 16.76 -16.41
CA PHE A 205 -37.80 15.77 -16.96
C PHE A 205 -39.18 15.80 -16.26
N SER A 206 -39.99 16.77 -16.70
CA SER A 206 -41.47 16.84 -16.74
C SER A 206 -42.31 16.11 -15.67
N THR A 207 -43.17 16.90 -15.01
CA THR A 207 -44.44 16.57 -14.34
C THR A 207 -44.40 15.44 -13.29
N ALA A 208 -44.47 15.87 -12.02
CA ALA A 208 -44.29 15.14 -10.77
C ALA A 208 -45.14 13.88 -10.48
N LYS A 209 -45.86 13.30 -11.46
CA LYS A 209 -46.70 12.10 -11.26
C LYS A 209 -46.18 10.83 -11.94
N GLU A 210 -45.27 10.90 -12.91
CA GLU A 210 -44.73 9.72 -13.61
C GLU A 210 -43.32 9.30 -13.16
N ASN A 211 -42.67 10.11 -12.33
CA ASN A 211 -41.26 9.93 -11.96
C ASN A 211 -41.04 9.00 -10.75
N GLN A 212 -41.85 7.97 -10.51
CA GLN A 212 -41.48 6.97 -9.50
C GLN A 212 -40.48 5.97 -10.10
N GLY A 213 -39.21 6.05 -9.69
CA GLY A 213 -38.17 5.11 -10.10
C GLY A 213 -37.24 5.60 -11.20
N ASN A 214 -36.88 6.88 -11.28
CA ASN A 214 -35.77 7.29 -12.15
C ASN A 214 -34.45 7.10 -11.42
N VAL A 215 -33.45 6.63 -12.16
CA VAL A 215 -32.07 6.51 -11.71
C VAL A 215 -31.22 7.41 -12.60
N GLU A 216 -30.57 8.39 -11.99
CA GLU A 216 -29.53 9.19 -12.63
C GLU A 216 -28.17 8.60 -12.26
N TRP A 217 -27.28 8.49 -13.24
CA TRP A 217 -25.96 7.91 -13.09
C TRP A 217 -24.91 8.87 -13.66
N THR A 218 -23.77 8.97 -12.97
CA THR A 218 -22.60 9.69 -13.44
C THR A 218 -21.33 8.91 -13.12
N ASP A 219 -20.51 8.72 -14.14
CA ASP A 219 -19.15 8.25 -13.97
C ASP A 219 -18.22 9.44 -14.17
N CYS A 220 -17.37 9.71 -13.19
CA CYS A 220 -16.39 10.78 -13.24
C CYS A 220 -15.00 10.18 -13.38
N GLU A 221 -14.21 10.78 -14.26
CA GLU A 221 -12.77 10.54 -14.37
C GLU A 221 -12.02 11.75 -13.84
N PHE A 222 -10.95 11.51 -13.11
CA PHE A 222 -10.14 12.52 -12.46
C PHE A 222 -8.66 12.35 -12.82
N ARG A 223 -7.93 13.46 -12.87
CA ARG A 223 -6.49 13.47 -13.08
C ARG A 223 -5.82 14.56 -12.25
N TRP A 224 -4.59 14.28 -11.84
CA TRP A 224 -3.73 15.26 -11.22
C TRP A 224 -2.89 15.97 -12.25
N MET A 225 -2.79 17.26 -12.05
CA MET A 225 -2.06 18.17 -12.90
C MET A 225 -1.08 18.93 -12.02
N GLU A 226 0.16 19.02 -12.47
CA GLU A 226 1.21 19.78 -11.82
C GLU A 226 1.65 20.90 -12.75
N ASN A 227 1.72 22.13 -12.26
CA ASN A 227 2.27 23.25 -12.97
C ASN A 227 3.80 23.11 -13.02
N VAL A 228 4.35 22.95 -14.22
CA VAL A 228 5.79 22.77 -14.44
C VAL A 228 6.50 24.11 -14.64
N GLY A 229 5.75 25.22 -14.69
CA GLY A 229 6.27 26.58 -14.88
C GLY A 229 6.48 27.31 -13.56
N ALA A 230 7.74 27.59 -13.21
CA ALA A 230 8.08 28.55 -12.17
C ALA A 230 7.67 29.97 -12.62
N THR A 231 6.89 30.64 -11.76
CA THR A 231 6.62 32.09 -11.77
C THR A 231 6.30 32.72 -13.13
N GLY A 232 5.01 32.76 -13.47
CA GLY A 232 4.41 34.07 -13.78
C GLY A 232 3.66 34.26 -15.09
N GLU A 233 3.85 33.47 -16.16
CA GLU A 233 3.25 33.89 -17.46
C GLU A 233 2.46 32.84 -18.26
N THR A 234 2.63 31.53 -18.05
CA THR A 234 1.70 30.51 -18.58
C THR A 234 1.69 29.30 -17.66
N SER A 235 0.54 28.98 -17.06
CA SER A 235 0.39 27.80 -16.21
C SER A 235 0.22 26.55 -17.06
N ASP A 236 1.34 26.02 -17.54
CA ASP A 236 1.39 24.75 -18.27
C ASP A 236 1.29 23.60 -17.27
N TYR A 237 0.05 23.22 -17.00
CA TYR A 237 -0.29 22.05 -16.20
C TYR A 237 -0.03 20.77 -17.00
N VAL A 238 0.84 19.92 -16.48
CA VAL A 238 1.14 18.60 -17.04
C VAL A 238 0.52 17.53 -16.16
N GLN A 239 -0.12 16.53 -16.78
CA GLN A 239 -0.69 15.42 -16.02
C GLN A 239 0.41 14.64 -15.30
N LYS A 240 0.19 14.35 -14.01
CA LYS A 240 1.06 13.50 -13.20
C LYS A 240 0.31 12.31 -12.63
N GLY A 241 0.94 11.14 -12.74
CA GLY A 241 0.35 9.85 -12.36
C GLY A 241 -0.84 9.45 -13.24
N ARG A 242 -1.53 8.39 -12.81
CA ARG A 242 -2.67 7.83 -13.55
C ARG A 242 -3.97 8.55 -13.21
N GLN A 243 -4.92 8.44 -14.12
CA GLN A 243 -6.31 8.82 -13.88
C GLN A 243 -6.98 7.87 -12.91
N PHE A 244 -8.00 8.35 -12.22
CA PHE A 244 -8.87 7.54 -11.38
C PHE A 244 -10.34 7.83 -11.66
N PHE A 245 -11.21 6.91 -11.24
CA PHE A 245 -12.62 6.95 -11.57
C PHE A 245 -13.47 6.90 -10.29
N ALA A 246 -14.55 7.69 -10.27
CA ALA A 246 -15.58 7.57 -9.26
C ALA A 246 -16.95 7.51 -9.94
N THR A 247 -17.76 6.57 -9.49
CA THR A 247 -19.15 6.41 -9.94
C THR A 247 -20.08 6.90 -8.86
N ALA A 248 -21.10 7.67 -9.24
CA ALA A 248 -22.18 8.06 -8.37
C ALA A 248 -23.52 7.91 -9.09
N TYR A 249 -24.56 7.57 -8.33
CA TYR A 249 -25.92 7.54 -8.85
C TYR A 249 -26.90 8.14 -7.83
N ALA A 250 -28.06 8.54 -8.31
CA ALA A 250 -29.14 9.04 -7.49
C ALA A 250 -30.47 8.44 -7.97
N THR A 251 -31.31 8.04 -7.02
CA THR A 251 -32.68 7.59 -7.29
C THR A 251 -33.67 8.56 -6.65
N ASN A 252 -34.89 8.62 -7.19
CA ASN A 252 -36.02 9.36 -6.58
C ASN A 252 -36.95 8.50 -5.70
N SER A 253 -36.72 7.20 -5.64
CA SER A 253 -37.56 6.25 -4.93
C SER A 253 -36.99 5.93 -3.54
N ASN A 254 -37.85 5.46 -2.63
CA ASN A 254 -37.53 4.99 -1.26
C ASN A 254 -36.55 3.79 -1.20
N PHE A 255 -35.88 3.46 -2.30
CA PHE A 255 -34.83 2.44 -2.28
C PHE A 255 -33.71 2.98 -1.40
N GLY A 256 -33.51 2.29 -0.27
CA GLY A 256 -32.45 2.56 0.68
C GLY A 256 -31.13 2.82 -0.05
N ILE A 257 -30.38 3.77 0.50
CA ILE A 257 -29.19 4.44 -0.04
C ILE A 257 -28.02 3.45 -0.10
N SER A 258 -28.17 2.32 -0.79
CA SER A 258 -27.13 1.29 -0.88
C SER A 258 -26.21 1.58 -2.04
N GLY A 259 -25.42 2.66 -1.92
CA GLY A 259 -24.40 3.03 -2.90
C GLY A 259 -23.42 1.89 -3.14
N PHE A 260 -23.46 1.29 -4.33
CA PHE A 260 -22.44 0.35 -4.80
C PHE A 260 -21.29 1.16 -5.42
N TYR A 261 -20.06 0.97 -4.93
CA TYR A 261 -18.87 1.62 -5.47
C TYR A 261 -17.95 0.56 -6.06
N ALA A 262 -17.63 0.69 -7.35
CA ALA A 262 -16.55 -0.04 -7.98
C ALA A 262 -15.40 0.94 -8.21
N PHE A 263 -14.43 0.95 -7.30
CA PHE A 263 -13.17 1.63 -7.54
C PHE A 263 -12.25 0.67 -8.30
N SER A 264 -11.85 1.06 -9.51
CA SER A 264 -10.76 0.40 -10.22
C SER A 264 -9.59 1.38 -10.25
N VAL A 265 -8.58 1.10 -9.45
CA VAL A 265 -7.31 1.81 -9.47
C VAL A 265 -6.24 0.78 -9.85
N GLY A 266 -5.49 1.03 -10.91
CA GLY A 266 -4.41 0.14 -11.33
C GLY A 266 -3.28 0.13 -10.28
N VAL A 267 -2.92 -1.06 -9.79
CA VAL A 267 -2.14 -1.28 -8.55
C VAL A 267 -0.64 -0.99 -8.61
N GLU A 268 -0.09 -0.48 -9.72
CA GLU A 268 1.37 -0.33 -9.84
C GLU A 268 1.93 0.92 -9.14
N GLU A 269 1.11 1.92 -8.81
CA GLU A 269 1.57 3.18 -8.20
C GLU A 269 0.61 3.76 -7.12
N PHE A 270 -0.43 3.03 -6.75
CA PHE A 270 -1.45 3.49 -5.80
C PHE A 270 -1.48 2.64 -4.54
N TYR A 271 -1.48 3.30 -3.37
CA TYR A 271 -2.07 2.68 -2.18
C TYR A 271 -3.58 2.70 -2.39
N SER A 272 -4.22 1.53 -2.25
CA SER A 272 -5.66 1.34 -2.47
C SER A 272 -6.49 2.49 -1.89
N PRO A 273 -7.55 2.95 -2.58
CA PRO A 273 -8.47 3.93 -1.99
C PRO A 273 -9.02 3.33 -0.69
N LEU A 274 -8.72 3.97 0.44
CA LEU A 274 -9.31 3.62 1.72
C LEU A 274 -10.73 4.19 1.73
N VAL A 275 -11.67 3.44 1.15
CA VAL A 275 -13.08 3.72 1.31
C VAL A 275 -13.44 3.31 2.74
N SER A 276 -13.33 4.24 3.68
CA SER A 276 -13.95 4.07 4.98
C SER A 276 -15.47 4.12 4.76
N PRO A 277 -16.22 3.03 5.00
CA PRO A 277 -17.68 3.08 4.94
C PRO A 277 -18.15 3.96 6.09
N GLY A 278 -18.25 5.26 5.85
CA GLY A 278 -19.11 6.13 6.65
C GLY A 278 -20.52 5.53 6.60
N ALA A 279 -21.22 5.57 7.74
CA ALA A 279 -22.55 5.00 7.96
C ALA A 279 -23.35 4.86 6.67
N TRP A 280 -23.89 3.66 6.43
CA TRP A 280 -24.60 3.16 5.25
C TRP A 280 -25.71 4.07 4.68
N GLU A 281 -25.96 5.22 5.30
CA GLU A 281 -26.89 6.26 4.88
C GLU A 281 -26.23 7.33 3.96
N CYS A 282 -24.89 7.40 3.86
CA CYS A 282 -24.19 8.39 3.02
C CYS A 282 -22.80 7.93 2.52
N PRO A 283 -22.72 6.93 1.62
CA PRO A 283 -21.43 6.44 1.13
C PRO A 283 -20.73 7.36 0.10
N ARG A 284 -21.10 8.66 0.07
CA ARG A 284 -20.65 9.65 -0.92
C ARG A 284 -19.21 10.14 -0.73
N ARG A 285 -18.52 9.75 0.34
CA ARG A 285 -17.23 10.31 0.78
C ARG A 285 -16.11 9.29 0.63
N GLY A 286 -14.94 9.72 0.20
CA GLY A 286 -13.74 8.88 0.13
C GLY A 286 -12.47 9.70 0.25
N THR A 287 -11.37 9.02 0.55
CA THR A 287 -10.02 9.59 0.52
C THR A 287 -9.26 8.97 -0.65
N PHE A 288 -8.75 9.81 -1.53
CA PHE A 288 -7.87 9.41 -2.61
C PHE A 288 -6.42 9.68 -2.20
N VAL A 289 -5.51 8.74 -2.45
CA VAL A 289 -4.07 8.91 -2.19
C VAL A 289 -3.29 8.61 -3.47
N GLN A 290 -2.49 9.57 -3.96
CA GLN A 290 -1.56 9.34 -5.06
C GLN A 290 -0.12 9.45 -4.59
N LYS A 291 0.68 8.47 -4.99
CA LYS A 291 2.13 8.46 -4.80
C LYS A 291 2.81 9.19 -5.96
N PHE A 292 3.65 10.15 -5.65
CA PHE A 292 4.59 10.75 -6.59
C PHE A 292 5.98 10.17 -6.31
N SER A 293 6.78 9.93 -7.37
CA SER A 293 8.01 9.13 -7.21
C SER A 293 9.21 9.92 -6.68
N THR A 294 9.46 11.15 -7.07
CA THR A 294 10.43 12.06 -6.43
C THR A 294 10.13 13.48 -6.89
N MET A 295 10.15 14.45 -5.98
CA MET A 295 9.97 15.87 -6.26
C MET A 295 11.20 16.65 -5.83
N GLN A 296 11.51 17.72 -6.55
CA GLN A 296 12.54 18.66 -6.12
C GLN A 296 11.94 19.66 -5.13
N GLY A 297 12.78 20.29 -4.31
CA GLY A 297 12.31 21.41 -3.50
C GLY A 297 12.03 22.63 -4.38
N GLY A 298 10.93 23.35 -4.12
CA GLY A 298 10.53 24.53 -4.91
C GLY A 298 9.03 24.80 -4.87
N ASP A 299 8.58 25.82 -5.59
CA ASP A 299 7.16 26.16 -5.69
C ASP A 299 6.47 25.35 -6.80
N TYR A 300 5.30 24.80 -6.47
CA TYR A 300 4.51 23.94 -7.35
C TYR A 300 3.04 24.34 -7.32
N GLY A 301 2.38 24.32 -8.47
CA GLY A 301 0.93 24.41 -8.58
C GLY A 301 0.33 23.02 -8.75
N LEU A 302 -0.53 22.58 -7.84
CA LEU A 302 -1.24 21.31 -7.94
C LEU A 302 -2.71 21.55 -8.26
N ARG A 303 -3.21 20.88 -9.29
CA ARG A 303 -4.60 20.95 -9.72
C ARG A 303 -5.20 19.55 -9.86
N LEU A 304 -6.39 19.37 -9.30
CA LEU A 304 -7.24 18.23 -9.60
C LEU A 304 -8.26 18.66 -10.66
N GLU A 305 -8.30 17.94 -11.76
CA GLU A 305 -9.33 18.11 -12.79
C GLU A 305 -10.23 16.88 -12.83
N GLY A 306 -11.50 17.09 -13.16
CA GLY A 306 -12.42 16.00 -13.42
C GLY A 306 -13.31 16.25 -14.63
N ARG A 307 -13.80 15.16 -15.22
CA ARG A 307 -14.78 15.17 -16.31
C ARG A 307 -15.80 14.05 -16.12
N VAL A 308 -17.01 14.25 -16.62
CA VAL A 308 -17.99 13.15 -16.73
C VAL A 308 -17.57 12.26 -17.89
N MET A 309 -17.63 10.95 -17.73
CA MET A 309 -17.37 10.01 -18.81
C MET A 309 -18.64 9.76 -19.61
N SER A 310 -18.56 9.93 -20.93
CA SER A 310 -19.55 9.38 -21.85
C SER A 310 -19.23 7.92 -22.12
N SER A 311 -19.82 6.99 -21.36
CA SER A 311 -19.74 5.57 -21.72
C SER A 311 -21.13 4.93 -21.76
N PRO A 312 -21.81 4.95 -22.92
CA PRO A 312 -23.10 4.30 -23.08
C PRO A 312 -23.02 2.75 -23.00
N ASN A 313 -21.82 2.15 -23.10
CA ASN A 313 -21.68 0.69 -23.25
C ASN A 313 -21.58 -0.10 -21.94
N ARG A 314 -21.41 0.52 -20.76
CA ARG A 314 -21.37 -0.20 -19.47
C ARG A 314 -22.75 -0.42 -18.86
N ALA A 315 -23.75 0.36 -19.27
CA ALA A 315 -25.11 0.32 -18.78
C ALA A 315 -25.80 -1.05 -18.99
N ASN A 316 -25.61 -1.63 -20.17
CA ASN A 316 -26.30 -2.87 -20.56
C ASN A 316 -25.77 -4.13 -19.87
N ALA A 317 -24.61 -4.04 -19.20
CA ALA A 317 -23.96 -5.21 -18.62
C ALA A 317 -24.40 -5.51 -17.17
N PHE A 318 -24.96 -4.54 -16.45
CA PHE A 318 -25.11 -4.66 -15.00
C PHE A 318 -26.53 -4.90 -14.46
N TYR A 319 -27.60 -4.73 -15.25
CA TYR A 319 -28.96 -4.91 -14.71
C TYR A 319 -29.99 -5.48 -15.70
N PRO A 320 -30.59 -6.65 -15.39
CA PRO A 320 -31.88 -7.06 -15.94
C PRO A 320 -32.98 -6.50 -15.03
N ILE A 321 -33.43 -5.25 -15.24
CA ILE A 321 -34.52 -4.66 -14.44
C ILE A 321 -35.65 -4.17 -15.34
N ASP A 322 -36.86 -4.45 -14.86
CA ASP A 322 -38.19 -4.17 -15.40
C ASP A 322 -38.34 -2.81 -16.11
N PHE A 323 -39.02 -2.84 -17.27
CA PHE A 323 -39.08 -1.81 -18.33
C PHE A 323 -39.71 -0.46 -17.94
N ARG A 324 -39.99 -0.23 -16.65
CA ARG A 324 -40.65 1.00 -16.17
C ARG A 324 -39.69 2.04 -15.58
N THR A 325 -38.45 1.65 -15.32
CA THR A 325 -37.42 2.53 -14.73
C THR A 325 -36.71 3.28 -15.86
N LYS A 326 -36.76 4.62 -15.87
CA LYS A 326 -35.95 5.42 -16.79
C LYS A 326 -34.55 5.63 -16.19
N PHE A 327 -33.52 5.26 -16.95
CA PHE A 327 -32.13 5.50 -16.60
C PHE A 327 -31.60 6.69 -17.39
N GLN A 328 -31.10 7.69 -16.68
CA GLN A 328 -30.38 8.81 -17.29
C GLN A 328 -28.88 8.65 -17.00
N TYR A 329 -28.12 8.37 -18.05
CA TYR A 329 -26.66 8.36 -17.99
C TYR A 329 -26.10 9.75 -18.29
N GLU A 330 -24.83 9.94 -17.94
CA GLU A 330 -24.09 11.18 -18.22
C GLU A 330 -24.73 12.40 -17.54
N SER A 331 -25.25 12.19 -16.32
CA SER A 331 -25.69 13.32 -15.51
C SER A 331 -24.48 14.12 -15.05
N ASP A 332 -24.64 15.44 -14.94
CA ASP A 332 -23.64 16.30 -14.32
C ASP A 332 -23.28 15.77 -12.91
N ALA A 333 -22.07 16.04 -12.45
CA ALA A 333 -21.62 15.67 -11.11
C ALA A 333 -21.32 16.91 -10.27
N ILE A 334 -21.63 16.84 -8.97
CA ILE A 334 -21.14 17.77 -7.95
C ILE A 334 -19.99 17.07 -7.23
N VAL A 335 -18.80 17.63 -7.34
CA VAL A 335 -17.61 17.17 -6.62
C VAL A 335 -17.30 18.18 -5.52
N LYS A 336 -17.34 17.72 -4.28
CA LYS A 336 -16.93 18.51 -3.11
C LYS A 336 -15.60 17.98 -2.58
N VAL A 337 -14.57 18.82 -2.58
CA VAL A 337 -13.30 18.54 -1.87
C VAL A 337 -13.45 19.09 -0.45
N LYS A 338 -12.99 18.34 0.55
CA LYS A 338 -13.12 18.73 1.98
C LYS A 338 -11.80 18.98 2.67
N ASN A 339 -10.83 18.13 2.37
CA ASN A 339 -9.50 18.22 2.95
C ASN A 339 -8.51 17.86 1.85
N PHE A 340 -7.49 18.68 1.71
CA PHE A 340 -6.29 18.34 0.97
C PHE A 340 -5.17 18.17 1.98
N ASN A 341 -4.40 17.09 1.83
CA ASN A 341 -3.22 16.83 2.63
C ASN A 341 -2.07 16.49 1.69
N ILE A 342 -0.96 17.20 1.84
CA ILE A 342 0.31 16.79 1.27
C ILE A 342 1.09 16.06 2.34
N PHE A 343 1.80 15.00 1.97
CA PHE A 343 2.79 14.35 2.81
C PHE A 343 4.08 14.26 2.02
N GLU A 344 5.04 15.10 2.35
CA GLU A 344 6.39 15.02 1.81
C GLU A 344 7.28 14.29 2.79
N SER A 345 8.26 13.55 2.27
CA SER A 345 9.27 12.89 3.06
C SER A 345 10.61 13.16 2.40
N LEU A 346 11.43 13.97 3.08
CA LEU A 346 12.82 14.18 2.72
C LEU A 346 13.60 12.89 2.99
N VAL A 347 13.75 12.06 1.97
CA VAL A 347 14.71 10.96 2.04
C VAL A 347 16.07 11.56 1.69
N THR A 348 16.77 12.13 2.69
CA THR A 348 18.15 12.63 2.54
C THR A 348 19.14 11.50 2.36
#